data_AF-A0A6P0RZV6-F1
#
_entry.id   AF-A0A6P0RZV6-F1
#
_cell.length_a   1.000
_cell.length_b   1.000
_cell.length_c   1.000
_cell.angle_alpha   90.00
_cell.angle_beta   90.00
_cell.angle_gamma   90.00
#
_symmetry.space_group_name_H-M   'P 1'
#
loop_
_entity.id
_entity.type
_entity.pdbx_description
1 polymer ?
#
loop_
_entity_poly.entity_id
_entity_poly.type
_entity_poly.pdbx_seq_one_letter_code
_entity_poly.pdbx_strand_id
1 'polypeptide(L)'
;MKAQVFRGVNQLSYEEVPVPELGADEVLVQVRVVGLCQSDIKKICYPLYEPPRIYGHETAGEIAAVGENVTGWQVGQRVVV
;
A
#
# COMPACT_ATOMS: atom_id res chain seq x y z
N MET A 1 -6.01 8.52 4.28
CA MET A 1 -6.49 7.54 3.27
C MET A 1 -7.18 6.38 3.97
N LYS A 2 -8.05 5.64 3.27
CA LYS A 2 -8.66 4.42 3.83
C LYS A 2 -7.77 3.20 3.56
N ALA A 3 -7.63 2.31 4.53
CA ALA A 3 -6.85 1.08 4.38
C ALA A 3 -7.45 -0.08 5.16
N GLN A 4 -7.24 -1.30 4.67
CA GLN A 4 -7.51 -2.52 5.42
C GLN A 4 -6.28 -2.85 6.30
N VAL A 5 -6.41 -2.66 7.61
CA VAL A 5 -5.34 -2.82 8.59
C VAL A 5 -5.46 -4.16 9.30
N PHE A 6 -4.41 -4.97 9.25
CA PHE A 6 -4.21 -6.14 10.09
C PHE A 6 -3.86 -5.71 11.51
N ARG A 7 -4.65 -6.17 12.48
CA ARG A 7 -4.51 -5.87 13.92
C ARG A 7 -4.12 -7.10 14.77
N GLY A 8 -3.99 -8.26 14.14
CA GLY A 8 -3.67 -9.52 14.80
C GLY A 8 -4.31 -10.69 14.05
N VAL A 9 -4.06 -11.92 14.50
CA VAL A 9 -4.58 -13.14 13.86
C VAL A 9 -6.10 -13.05 13.69
N ASN A 10 -6.56 -13.16 12.44
CA ASN A 10 -7.96 -13.01 12.02
C ASN A 10 -8.63 -11.67 12.41
N GLN A 11 -7.84 -10.64 12.71
CA GLN A 11 -8.32 -9.31 13.07
C GLN A 11 -7.95 -8.31 11.98
N LEU A 12 -8.96 -7.89 11.24
CA LEU A 12 -8.90 -6.92 10.16
C LEU A 12 -9.81 -5.74 10.50
N SER A 13 -9.31 -4.52 10.34
CA SER A 13 -10.04 -3.29 10.59
C SER A 13 -9.91 -2.34 9.39
N TYR A 14 -11.03 -1.81 8.90
CA TYR A 14 -11.03 -0.84 7.81
C TYR A 14 -11.00 0.56 8.39
N GLU A 15 -9.87 1.25 8.23
CA GLU A 15 -9.55 2.45 9.01
C GLU A 15 -9.18 3.63 8.11
N GLU A 16 -9.38 4.84 8.63
CA GLU A 16 -8.71 6.02 8.13
C GLU A 16 -7.32 6.14 8.77
N VAL A 17 -6.29 6.14 7.92
CA VAL A 17 -4.88 6.28 8.31
C VAL A 17 -4.26 7.48 7.59
N PRO A 18 -3.16 8.06 8.09
CA PRO A 18 -2.43 9.12 7.38
C PRO A 18 -2.00 8.68 5.98
N VAL A 19 -1.90 9.64 5.05
CA VAL A 19 -1.17 9.40 3.79
C VAL A 19 0.31 9.28 4.16
N PRO A 20 1.05 8.28 3.64
CA PRO A 20 2.46 8.14 3.95
C PRO A 20 3.26 9.37 3.49
N GLU A 21 4.30 9.70 4.25
CA GLU A 21 5.26 10.72 3.86
C GLU A 21 6.06 10.25 2.65
N LEU A 22 6.42 11.19 1.77
CA LEU A 22 7.11 10.92 0.51
C LEU A 22 8.57 11.33 0.63
N GLY A 23 9.49 10.37 0.47
CA GLY A 23 10.92 10.62 0.39
C GLY A 23 11.36 11.25 -0.95
N ALA A 24 12.57 11.80 -0.98
CA ALA A 24 13.14 12.48 -2.15
C ALA A 24 13.29 11.57 -3.39
N ASP A 25 13.55 10.28 -3.19
CA ASP A 25 13.76 9.29 -4.26
C ASP A 25 12.53 8.38 -4.49
N GLU A 26 11.39 8.72 -3.91
CA GLU A 26 10.18 7.90 -3.91
C GLU A 26 9.09 8.48 -4.81
N VAL A 27 8.13 7.63 -5.18
CA VAL A 27 6.86 8.08 -5.78
C VAL A 27 5.70 7.65 -4.88
N LEU A 28 4.74 8.54 -4.69
CA LEU A 28 3.50 8.21 -4.00
C LEU A 28 2.49 7.74 -5.03
N VAL A 29 2.02 6.50 -4.91
CA VAL A 29 1.01 5.93 -5.82
C VAL A 29 -0.37 5.98 -5.17
N GLN A 30 -1.33 6.62 -5.83
CA GLN A 30 -2.75 6.43 -5.52
C GLN A 30 -3.20 5.08 -6.08
N VAL A 31 -3.21 4.07 -5.21
CA VAL A 31 -3.69 2.74 -5.56
C VAL A 31 -5.15 2.81 -6.00
N ARG A 32 -5.44 2.35 -7.22
CA ARG A 32 -6.79 2.25 -7.78
C ARG A 32 -7.37 0.85 -7.61
N VAL A 33 -6.51 -0.16 -7.67
CA VAL A 33 -6.86 -1.56 -7.50
C VAL A 33 -5.71 -2.32 -6.85
N VAL A 34 -6.05 -3.31 -6.04
CA VAL A 34 -5.11 -4.26 -5.45
C VAL A 34 -5.68 -5.67 -5.56
N GLY A 35 -4.85 -6.59 -6.03
CA GLY A 35 -5.16 -8.02 -6.06
C GLY A 35 -5.16 -8.64 -4.66
N LEU A 36 -6.01 -9.64 -4.46
CA LEU A 36 -5.99 -10.45 -3.24
C LEU A 36 -5.20 -11.73 -3.52
N CYS A 37 -4.01 -11.82 -2.93
CA CYS A 37 -3.18 -12.99 -3.03
C CYS A 37 -3.43 -13.95 -1.85
N GLN A 38 -3.33 -15.25 -2.10
CA GLN A 38 -3.41 -16.27 -1.04
C GLN A 38 -2.35 -16.04 0.07
N SER A 39 -1.22 -15.41 -0.27
CA SER A 39 -0.19 -15.10 0.72
C SER A 39 -0.65 -14.05 1.74
N ASP A 40 -1.56 -13.14 1.39
CA ASP A 40 -2.12 -12.19 2.35
C ASP A 40 -3.07 -12.90 3.33
N ILE A 41 -3.92 -13.81 2.81
CA ILE A 41 -4.79 -14.66 3.64
C ILE A 41 -3.94 -15.46 4.65
N LYS A 42 -2.82 -16.05 4.19
CA LYS A 42 -1.89 -16.75 5.08
C LYS A 42 -1.35 -15.83 6.18
N LYS A 43 -0.97 -14.60 5.87
CA LYS A 43 -0.47 -13.63 6.87
C LYS A 43 -1.54 -13.19 7.86
N ILE A 44 -2.82 -13.18 7.45
CA ILE A 44 -3.95 -12.86 8.32
C ILE A 44 -4.25 -14.01 9.30
N CYS A 45 -4.16 -15.25 8.82
CA CYS A 45 -4.52 -16.43 9.61
C CYS A 45 -3.40 -16.94 10.54
N TYR A 46 -2.14 -16.58 10.28
CA TYR A 46 -0.99 -17.06 11.04
C TYR A 46 -0.12 -15.88 11.52
N PRO A 47 0.48 -15.95 12.72
CA PRO A 47 1.27 -14.86 13.31
C PRO A 47 2.67 -14.74 12.66
N LEU A 48 2.71 -14.40 11.38
CA LEU A 48 3.94 -14.30 10.59
C LEU A 48 4.57 -12.90 10.65
N TYR A 49 3.78 -11.88 11.01
CA TYR A 49 4.20 -10.49 11.10
C TYR A 49 3.49 -9.79 12.26
N GLU A 50 4.19 -8.81 12.84
CA GLU A 50 3.63 -7.97 13.91
C GLU A 50 2.55 -7.01 13.36
N PRO A 51 1.39 -6.89 14.05
CA PRO A 51 0.42 -5.83 13.82
C PRO A 51 0.88 -4.49 14.47
N PRO A 52 0.40 -3.31 13.99
CA PRO A 52 -0.50 -3.13 12.85
C PRO A 52 0.23 -3.18 11.50
N ARG A 53 -0.45 -3.68 10.46
CA ARG A 53 0.13 -3.76 9.11
C ARG A 53 -0.92 -3.61 8.01
N ILE A 54 -0.58 -2.94 6.91
CA ILE A 54 -1.39 -2.90 5.69
C ILE A 54 -0.80 -3.94 4.72
N TYR A 55 -1.65 -4.82 4.18
CA TYR A 55 -1.27 -5.82 3.17
C TYR A 55 -1.77 -5.41 1.78
N GLY A 56 -1.39 -6.20 0.78
CA GLY A 56 -1.63 -5.92 -0.64
C GLY A 56 -0.31 -5.63 -1.36
N HIS A 57 0.05 -6.51 -2.29
CA HIS A 57 1.34 -6.46 -3.01
C HIS A 57 1.18 -6.72 -4.51
N GLU A 58 -0.05 -6.58 -5.02
CA GLU A 58 -0.40 -6.75 -6.43
C GLU A 58 -1.19 -5.50 -6.85
N THR A 59 -0.51 -4.36 -7.00
CA THR A 59 -1.19 -3.05 -7.07
C THR A 59 -1.07 -2.41 -8.45
N ALA A 60 -2.13 -1.69 -8.85
CA ALA A 60 -2.08 -0.77 -9.96
C ALA A 60 -2.77 0.56 -9.60
N GLY A 61 -2.26 1.64 -10.15
CA GLY A 61 -2.73 2.98 -9.82
C GLY A 61 -2.10 4.07 -10.66
N GLU A 62 -2.12 5.27 -10.10
CA GLU A 62 -1.56 6.47 -10.72
C GLU A 62 -0.60 7.15 -9.74
N ILE A 63 0.50 7.71 -10.26
CA ILE A 63 1.41 8.52 -9.44
C ILE A 63 0.67 9.78 -8.97
N ALA A 64 0.55 9.93 -7.65
CA ALA A 64 -0.08 11.08 -7.00
C ALA A 64 0.93 12.18 -6.66
N ALA A 65 2.17 11.82 -6.36
CA ALA A 65 3.27 12.75 -6.11
C ALA A 65 4.62 12.09 -6.41
N VAL A 66 5.65 12.89 -6.70
CA VAL A 66 7.02 12.46 -6.99
C VAL A 66 7.98 13.20 -6.06
N GLY A 67 8.98 12.49 -5.53
CA GLY A 67 10.05 13.08 -4.75
C GLY A 67 10.95 13.98 -5.60
N GLU A 68 11.68 14.89 -4.95
CA GLU A 68 12.50 15.92 -5.61
C GLU A 68 13.63 15.36 -6.49
N ASN A 69 14.14 14.17 -6.19
CA ASN A 69 15.21 13.51 -6.93
C ASN A 69 14.69 12.56 -8.01
N VAL A 70 13.37 12.33 -8.07
CA VAL A 70 12.78 11.40 -9.04
C VAL A 70 12.82 12.01 -10.43
N THR A 71 13.42 11.27 -11.37
CA THR A 71 13.45 11.62 -12.79
C THR A 71 12.76 10.55 -13.62
N GLY A 72 12.18 10.93 -14.76
CA GLY A 72 11.53 10.00 -15.70
C GLY A 72 10.12 9.52 -15.31
N TRP A 73 9.55 10.03 -14.22
CA TRP A 73 8.19 9.76 -13.78
C TRP A 73 7.44 11.07 -13.51
N GLN A 74 6.14 11.08 -13.76
CA GLN A 74 5.30 12.25 -13.50
C GLN A 74 3.96 11.90 -12.86
N VAL A 75 3.39 12.88 -12.14
CA VAL A 75 2.03 12.80 -11.59
C VAL A 75 1.01 12.49 -12.68
N GLY A 76 0.06 11.61 -12.38
CA GLY A 76 -0.98 11.13 -13.30
C GLY A 76 -0.55 9.94 -14.17
N GLN A 77 0.73 9.57 -14.17
CA GLN A 77 1.19 8.39 -14.90
C GLN A 77 0.64 7.11 -14.27
N ARG A 78 0.09 6.22 -15.11
CA ARG A 78 -0.39 4.90 -14.67
C ARG A 78 0.79 3.96 -14.46
N VAL A 79 0.76 3.22 -13.35
CA VAL A 79 1.82 2.32 -12.93
C VAL A 79 1.27 1.00 -12.37
N VAL A 80 2.08 -0.05 -12.48
CA VAL A 80 1.93 -1.34 -11.81
C VAL A 80 3.15 -1.55 -10.91
N VAL A 81 2.94 -2.08 -9.72
CA VAL A 81 4.00 -2.40 -8.74
C VAL A 81 3.96 -3.89 -8.43
#